data_AF-A0A829WAE2-F1
#
_entry.id   AF-A0A829WAE2-F1
#
_cell.length_a   1.000
_cell.length_b   1.000
_cell.length_c   1.000
_cell.angle_alpha   90.00
_cell.angle_beta   90.00
_cell.angle_gamma   90.00
#
_symmetry.space_group_name_H-M   'P 1'
#
loop_
_entity.id
_entity.type
_entity.pdbx_description
1 polymer ?
#
loop_
_entity_poly.entity_id
_entity_poly.type
_entity_poly.pdbx_seq_one_letter_code
_entity_poly.pdbx_strand_id
1 'polypeptide(L)'
;MYKIRRFKALNGARGEYSRIVDKIAVYDKNGNQIDCCVIQKDKDGREYYCPNNPYDEMGLFLGRPKDAIECIKKDLGDGFLQSHLFGMTFEDVVRFIDRDYGEEIRRKTLEGWKNAKFAYGVSFNFLNSFSGGRNVCKNKCLYGYGDKPEDVLTFDTEQDAQSFIDDVNKKAEEYVKLPKTDNRDYDYENTYKPFFDKIEGKMENGMDSVYWRAFSGMDHEKQTGQKEYKMEVVQVVLL
;
A
#
# COMPACT_ATOMS: atom_id res chain seq x y z
N MET A 1 10.60 4.90 -25.59
CA MET A 1 11.58 4.05 -24.91
C MET A 1 12.40 4.92 -23.99
N TYR A 2 12.46 4.58 -22.70
CA TYR A 2 13.28 5.30 -21.72
C TYR A 2 14.77 5.11 -22.05
N LYS A 3 15.57 6.17 -21.88
CA LYS A 3 17.02 6.07 -22.05
C LYS A 3 17.63 5.66 -20.72
N ILE A 4 18.62 4.77 -20.77
CA ILE A 4 19.35 4.31 -19.59
C ILE A 4 20.84 4.57 -19.72
N ARG A 5 21.51 4.75 -18.58
CA ARG A 5 22.97 4.81 -18.48
C ARG A 5 23.44 3.96 -17.31
N ARG A 6 24.29 2.97 -17.59
CA ARG A 6 24.98 2.18 -16.56
C ARG A 6 26.19 2.95 -16.03
N PHE A 7 26.39 2.90 -14.72
CA PHE A 7 27.54 3.48 -14.04
C PHE A 7 27.80 2.76 -12.71
N LYS A 8 28.93 3.07 -12.07
CA LYS A 8 29.27 2.58 -10.73
C LYS A 8 29.18 3.71 -9.72
N ALA A 9 28.57 3.45 -8.56
CA ALA A 9 28.47 4.41 -7.47
C ALA A 9 28.25 3.70 -6.13
N LEU A 10 28.30 4.45 -5.03
CA LEU A 10 27.97 3.92 -3.71
C LEU A 10 26.50 3.45 -3.67
N ASN A 11 26.26 2.34 -2.96
CA ASN A 11 24.93 1.77 -2.74
C ASN A 11 24.00 2.65 -1.87
N GLY A 12 24.52 3.72 -1.24
CA GLY A 12 23.76 4.63 -0.39
C GLY A 12 23.74 4.23 1.09
N ALA A 13 24.32 3.08 1.45
CA ALA A 13 24.51 2.70 2.84
C ALA A 13 25.62 3.55 3.49
N ARG A 14 25.54 3.73 4.82
CA ARG A 14 26.56 4.41 5.61
C ARG A 14 27.45 3.39 6.33
N GLY A 15 28.69 3.79 6.61
CA GLY A 15 29.64 2.98 7.38
C GLY A 15 30.09 1.71 6.65
N GLU A 16 30.26 0.62 7.38
CA GLU A 16 30.81 -0.66 6.90
C GLU A 16 30.00 -1.33 5.79
N TYR A 17 28.72 -0.98 5.66
CA TYR A 17 27.83 -1.51 4.60
C TYR A 17 27.94 -0.72 3.28
N SER A 18 28.72 0.36 3.27
CA SER A 18 28.96 1.18 2.07
C SER A 18 29.84 0.43 1.08
N ARG A 19 29.34 0.26 -0.15
CA ARG A 19 30.09 -0.41 -1.23
C ARG A 19 29.76 0.19 -2.59
N ILE A 20 30.71 0.11 -3.51
CA ILE A 20 30.49 0.47 -4.91
C ILE A 20 29.68 -0.65 -5.57
N VAL A 21 28.58 -0.28 -6.22
CA VAL A 21 27.69 -1.18 -6.95
C VAL A 21 27.44 -0.64 -8.37
N ASP A 22 27.02 -1.52 -9.27
CA ASP A 22 26.49 -1.10 -10.57
C ASP A 22 25.09 -0.50 -10.40
N LYS A 23 24.85 0.63 -11.05
CA LYS A 23 23.58 1.35 -11.06
C LYS A 23 23.14 1.70 -12.48
N ILE A 24 21.85 1.94 -12.64
CA ILE A 24 21.21 2.47 -13.85
C ILE A 24 20.59 3.82 -13.52
N ALA A 25 20.96 4.86 -14.27
CA ALA A 25 20.21 6.10 -14.30
C ALA A 25 19.16 5.99 -15.43
N VAL A 26 17.90 6.27 -15.10
CA VAL A 26 16.78 6.21 -16.03
C VAL A 26 16.38 7.63 -16.39
N TYR A 27 16.18 7.88 -17.68
CA TYR A 27 15.83 9.19 -18.21
C TYR A 27 14.51 9.14 -18.98
N ASP A 28 13.67 10.15 -18.77
CA ASP A 28 12.48 10.35 -19.57
C ASP A 28 12.80 10.71 -21.03
N LYS A 29 11.77 10.86 -21.85
CA LYS A 29 11.89 11.27 -23.26
C LYS A 29 12.48 12.68 -23.48
N ASN A 30 12.45 13.53 -22.45
CA ASN A 30 12.98 14.89 -22.49
C ASN A 30 14.44 14.95 -22.02
N GLY A 31 15.01 13.84 -21.57
CA GLY A 31 16.37 13.75 -21.04
C GLY A 31 16.50 14.08 -19.56
N ASN A 32 15.40 14.25 -18.83
CA ASN A 32 15.43 14.42 -17.39
C ASN A 32 15.67 13.07 -16.72
N GLN A 33 16.59 13.03 -15.75
CA GLN A 33 16.76 11.83 -14.94
C GLN A 33 15.54 11.68 -14.01
N ILE A 34 14.85 10.56 -14.14
CA ILE A 34 13.66 10.24 -13.34
C ILE A 34 13.92 9.15 -12.31
N ASP A 35 15.03 8.41 -12.46
CA ASP A 35 15.37 7.34 -11.52
C ASP A 35 16.87 7.02 -11.45
N CYS A 36 17.25 6.29 -10.39
CA CYS A 36 18.59 5.81 -10.11
C CYS A 36 18.53 4.48 -9.34
N CYS A 37 18.60 3.37 -10.06
CA CYS A 37 18.36 2.04 -9.51
C CYS A 37 19.65 1.24 -9.36
N VAL A 38 19.75 0.38 -8.35
CA VAL A 38 20.84 -0.61 -8.23
C VAL A 38 20.56 -1.78 -9.17
N ILE A 39 21.58 -2.25 -9.88
CA ILE A 39 21.47 -3.48 -10.69
C ILE A 39 21.52 -4.69 -9.76
N GLN A 40 20.53 -5.56 -9.92
CA GLN A 40 20.39 -6.83 -9.23
C GLN A 40 20.55 -7.98 -10.22
N LYS A 41 20.72 -9.20 -9.71
CA LYS A 41 20.76 -10.43 -10.50
C LYS A 41 19.71 -11.40 -10.02
N ASP A 42 19.00 -12.03 -10.94
CA ASP A 42 18.10 -13.14 -10.61
C ASP A 42 18.91 -14.43 -10.34
N LYS A 43 18.19 -15.51 -10.00
CA LYS A 43 18.79 -16.82 -9.71
C LYS A 43 19.58 -17.42 -10.89
N ASP A 44 19.27 -17.01 -12.11
CA ASP A 44 19.93 -17.47 -13.34
C ASP A 44 21.03 -16.49 -13.79
N GLY A 45 21.31 -15.46 -12.99
CA GLY A 45 22.34 -14.46 -13.23
C GLY A 45 21.91 -13.32 -14.16
N ARG A 46 20.64 -13.22 -14.57
CA ARG A 46 20.16 -12.14 -15.43
C ARG A 46 20.09 -10.83 -14.66
N GLU A 47 20.63 -9.78 -15.25
CA GLU A 47 20.65 -8.46 -14.64
C GLU A 47 19.31 -7.74 -14.82
N TYR A 48 18.80 -7.14 -13.76
CA TYR A 48 17.59 -6.32 -13.75
C TYR A 48 17.70 -5.16 -12.77
N TYR A 49 16.79 -4.21 -12.85
CA TYR A 49 16.60 -3.16 -11.86
C TYR A 49 15.11 -2.92 -11.60
N CYS A 50 14.78 -2.30 -10.47
CA CYS A 50 13.41 -1.96 -10.10
C CYS A 50 13.22 -0.45 -10.21
N PRO A 51 12.54 0.07 -11.26
CA PRO A 51 12.15 1.47 -11.29
C PRO A 51 11.16 1.79 -10.17
N ASN A 52 11.20 3.02 -9.67
CA ASN A 52 10.25 3.58 -8.72
C ASN A 52 8.89 3.83 -9.38
N ASN A 53 7.82 3.71 -8.60
CA ASN A 53 6.49 4.11 -9.01
C ASN A 53 6.39 5.64 -9.16
N PRO A 54 6.17 6.19 -10.36
CA PRO A 54 6.09 7.64 -10.56
C PRO A 54 4.80 8.27 -10.02
N TYR A 55 3.82 7.46 -9.58
CA TYR A 55 2.54 7.91 -9.04
C TYR A 55 2.49 7.83 -7.50
N ASP A 56 3.61 7.47 -6.85
CA ASP A 56 3.72 7.37 -5.41
C ASP A 56 4.93 8.17 -4.91
N GLU A 57 4.75 8.98 -3.88
CA GLU A 57 5.82 9.86 -3.36
C GLU A 57 7.03 9.07 -2.85
N MET A 58 6.80 7.87 -2.32
CA MET A 58 7.85 6.98 -1.83
C MET A 58 8.36 6.01 -2.92
N GLY A 59 7.80 6.09 -4.13
CA GLY A 59 8.18 5.22 -5.24
C GLY A 59 7.69 3.77 -5.12
N LEU A 60 6.73 3.47 -4.24
CA LEU A 60 6.32 2.10 -3.92
C LEU A 60 5.18 1.60 -4.82
N PHE A 61 5.18 0.30 -5.12
CA PHE A 61 4.07 -0.38 -5.79
C PHE A 61 3.17 -1.19 -4.85
N LEU A 62 3.52 -1.28 -3.55
CA LEU A 62 2.72 -2.01 -2.56
C LEU A 62 1.29 -1.45 -2.49
N GLY A 63 0.30 -2.31 -2.74
CA GLY A 63 -1.11 -1.89 -2.76
C GLY A 63 -1.46 -1.00 -3.95
N ARG A 64 -0.61 -0.96 -4.99
CA ARG A 64 -0.79 -0.18 -6.22
C ARG A 64 -0.64 -1.03 -7.51
N PRO A 65 -1.37 -2.16 -7.65
CA PRO A 65 -1.25 -3.02 -8.83
C PRO A 65 -1.62 -2.34 -10.16
N LYS A 66 -2.53 -1.36 -10.18
CA LYS A 66 -2.87 -0.63 -11.41
C LYS A 66 -1.69 0.23 -11.86
N ASP A 67 -1.03 0.92 -10.94
CA ASP A 67 0.17 1.73 -11.23
C ASP A 67 1.28 0.88 -11.83
N ALA A 68 1.51 -0.31 -11.26
CA ALA A 68 2.50 -1.25 -11.77
C ALA A 68 2.19 -1.70 -13.21
N ILE A 69 0.94 -2.09 -13.51
CA ILE A 69 0.53 -2.44 -14.87
C ILE A 69 0.67 -1.27 -15.84
N GLU A 70 0.29 -0.05 -15.42
CA GLU A 70 0.44 1.14 -16.26
C GLU A 70 1.91 1.47 -16.54
N CYS A 71 2.80 1.26 -15.57
CA CYS A 71 4.25 1.40 -15.79
C CYS A 71 4.77 0.40 -16.83
N ILE A 72 4.34 -0.86 -16.76
CA ILE A 72 4.72 -1.91 -17.73
C ILE A 72 4.15 -1.58 -19.12
N LYS A 73 2.89 -1.16 -19.22
CA LYS A 73 2.29 -0.70 -20.50
C LYS A 73 3.05 0.48 -21.10
N LYS A 74 3.57 1.39 -20.27
CA LYS A 74 4.36 2.55 -20.68
C LYS A 74 5.84 2.26 -20.94
N ASP A 75 6.25 0.98 -20.95
CA ASP A 75 7.64 0.56 -21.23
C ASP A 75 8.65 0.99 -20.15
N LEU A 76 8.18 1.28 -18.92
CA LEU A 76 9.05 1.54 -17.77
C LEU A 76 9.58 0.23 -17.15
N GLY A 77 8.78 -0.84 -17.24
CA GLY A 77 9.09 -2.16 -16.71
C GLY A 77 8.62 -3.29 -17.61
N ASP A 78 8.99 -4.50 -17.24
CA ASP A 78 8.70 -5.74 -17.95
C ASP A 78 7.78 -6.66 -17.15
N GLY A 79 7.93 -6.74 -15.83
CA GLY A 79 7.16 -7.68 -15.02
C GLY A 79 7.03 -7.27 -13.57
N PHE A 80 6.50 -8.18 -12.77
CA PHE A 80 6.37 -8.05 -11.32
C PHE A 80 7.42 -8.87 -10.61
N LEU A 81 7.92 -8.33 -9.50
CA LEU A 81 8.64 -9.08 -8.50
C LEU A 81 7.89 -8.91 -7.18
N GLN A 82 7.43 -10.03 -6.64
CA GLN A 82 6.95 -10.09 -5.27
C GLN A 82 8.00 -10.79 -4.43
N SER A 83 8.38 -10.18 -3.31
CA SER A 83 9.29 -10.79 -2.36
C SER A 83 8.73 -10.70 -0.94
N HIS A 84 9.17 -11.63 -0.10
CA HIS A 84 8.73 -11.70 1.30
C HIS A 84 9.95 -11.66 2.22
N LEU A 85 9.93 -10.77 3.21
CA LEU A 85 10.97 -10.67 4.23
C LEU A 85 10.34 -10.38 5.59
N PHE A 86 10.58 -11.24 6.58
CA PHE A 86 10.01 -11.14 7.93
C PHE A 86 8.48 -10.97 7.97
N GLY A 87 7.75 -11.66 7.08
CA GLY A 87 6.29 -11.55 6.98
C GLY A 87 5.80 -10.28 6.28
N MET A 88 6.70 -9.37 5.88
CA MET A 88 6.39 -8.24 5.02
C MET A 88 6.43 -8.65 3.55
N THR A 89 5.50 -8.13 2.77
CA THR A 89 5.46 -8.31 1.31
C THR A 89 5.96 -7.04 0.65
N PHE A 90 6.84 -7.21 -0.33
CA PHE A 90 7.35 -6.15 -1.19
C PHE A 90 6.91 -6.46 -2.61
N GLU A 91 6.42 -5.43 -3.29
CA GLU A 91 5.94 -5.51 -4.67
C GLU A 91 6.71 -4.47 -5.47
N ASP A 92 7.39 -4.93 -6.52
CA ASP A 92 8.19 -4.11 -7.40
C ASP A 92 7.85 -4.40 -8.86
N VAL A 93 7.97 -3.37 -9.69
CA VAL A 93 8.11 -3.55 -11.13
C VAL A 93 9.57 -3.81 -11.44
N VAL A 94 9.86 -4.78 -12.31
CA VAL A 94 11.23 -5.10 -12.75
C VAL A 94 11.45 -4.75 -14.20
N ARG A 95 12.67 -4.30 -14.52
CA ARG A 95 13.14 -4.06 -15.89
C ARG A 95 14.44 -4.82 -16.10
N PHE A 96 14.44 -5.77 -17.04
CA PHE A 96 15.63 -6.56 -17.39
C PHE A 96 16.57 -5.76 -18.28
N ILE A 97 17.87 -5.91 -18.05
CA ILE A 97 18.91 -5.29 -18.88
C ILE A 97 18.97 -5.98 -20.25
N ASP A 98 18.86 -7.32 -20.27
CA ASP A 98 18.62 -8.09 -21.49
C ASP A 98 17.22 -7.76 -22.00
N ARG A 99 17.15 -7.03 -23.12
CA ARG A 99 15.89 -6.54 -23.67
C ARG A 99 15.10 -7.60 -24.40
N ASP A 100 15.72 -8.60 -25.02
CA ASP A 100 14.98 -9.66 -25.70
C ASP A 100 14.22 -10.50 -24.66
N TYR A 101 14.90 -10.85 -23.57
CA TYR A 101 14.26 -11.50 -22.43
C TYR A 101 13.22 -10.59 -21.76
N GLY A 102 13.56 -9.31 -21.53
CA GLY A 102 12.65 -8.33 -20.94
C GLY A 102 11.36 -8.15 -21.74
N GLU A 103 11.43 -8.04 -23.06
CA GLU A 103 10.24 -7.95 -23.92
C GLU A 103 9.40 -9.24 -23.91
N GLU A 104 10.02 -10.41 -23.81
CA GLU A 104 9.29 -11.67 -23.66
C GLU A 104 8.47 -11.67 -22.35
N ILE A 105 9.10 -11.28 -21.23
CA ILE A 105 8.41 -11.16 -19.93
C ILE A 105 7.30 -10.12 -20.02
N ARG A 106 7.59 -8.94 -20.58
CA ARG A 106 6.62 -7.85 -20.77
C ARG A 106 5.39 -8.31 -21.53
N ARG A 107 5.58 -9.03 -22.64
CA ARG A 107 4.49 -9.58 -23.43
C ARG A 107 3.64 -10.56 -22.60
N LYS A 108 4.27 -11.47 -21.85
CA LYS A 108 3.56 -12.43 -20.98
C LYS A 108 2.78 -11.72 -19.87
N THR A 109 3.37 -10.72 -19.23
CA THR A 109 2.72 -9.95 -18.17
C THR A 109 1.52 -9.17 -18.70
N LEU A 110 1.66 -8.43 -19.80
CA LEU A 110 0.55 -7.69 -20.38
C LEU A 110 -0.59 -8.61 -20.85
N GLU A 111 -0.26 -9.78 -21.42
CA GLU A 111 -1.24 -10.78 -21.80
C GLU A 111 -2.00 -11.36 -20.60
N GLY A 112 -1.29 -11.70 -19.51
CA GLY A 112 -1.89 -12.22 -18.29
C GLY A 112 -2.83 -11.22 -17.59
N TRP A 113 -2.55 -9.92 -17.73
CA TRP A 113 -3.30 -8.84 -17.07
C TRP A 113 -4.25 -8.09 -18.01
N LYS A 114 -4.42 -8.53 -19.27
CA LYS A 114 -5.19 -7.80 -20.29
C LYS A 114 -6.65 -7.55 -19.92
N ASN A 115 -7.23 -8.44 -19.11
CA ASN A 115 -8.63 -8.37 -18.67
C ASN A 115 -8.77 -7.87 -17.22
N ALA A 116 -7.67 -7.53 -16.56
CA ALA A 116 -7.71 -7.06 -15.18
C ALA A 116 -8.49 -5.75 -15.09
N LYS A 117 -9.46 -5.71 -14.18
CA LYS A 117 -10.18 -4.50 -13.81
C LYS A 117 -9.67 -4.04 -12.45
N PHE A 118 -9.61 -2.73 -12.27
CA PHE A 118 -9.10 -2.14 -11.04
C PHE A 118 -10.17 -1.25 -10.41
N ALA A 119 -10.19 -1.23 -9.10
CA ALA A 119 -10.95 -0.30 -8.29
C ALA A 119 -10.04 0.27 -7.19
N TYR A 120 -10.60 1.14 -6.36
CA TYR A 120 -9.94 1.67 -5.17
C TYR A 120 -10.52 1.02 -3.93
N GLY A 121 -9.70 0.78 -2.93
CA GLY A 121 -10.09 0.30 -1.61
C GLY A 121 -9.45 1.16 -0.52
N VAL A 122 -9.71 0.83 0.73
CA VAL A 122 -9.08 1.49 1.88
C VAL A 122 -8.36 0.45 2.71
N SER A 123 -7.11 0.72 3.04
CA SER A 123 -6.30 -0.08 3.96
C SER A 123 -6.12 0.66 5.27
N PHE A 124 -6.31 -0.04 6.39
CA PHE A 124 -6.07 0.45 7.73
C PHE A 124 -4.82 -0.21 8.30
N ASN A 125 -3.92 0.58 8.89
CA ASN A 125 -2.76 0.05 9.59
C ASN A 125 -2.50 0.77 10.91
N PHE A 126 -2.12 0.02 11.94
CA PHE A 126 -1.49 0.60 13.13
C PHE A 126 0.00 0.78 12.86
N LEU A 127 0.55 1.94 13.19
CA LEU A 127 1.96 2.27 12.91
C LEU A 127 2.93 1.49 13.80
N ASN A 128 2.45 0.94 14.90
CA ASN A 128 3.19 0.01 15.78
C ASN A 128 3.06 -1.46 15.37
N SER A 129 2.31 -1.77 14.31
CA SER A 129 2.08 -3.15 13.85
C SER A 129 3.11 -3.59 12.81
N PHE A 130 3.61 -4.81 12.98
CA PHE A 130 4.43 -5.51 11.98
C PHE A 130 3.60 -6.34 11.00
N SER A 131 2.29 -6.53 11.25
CA SER A 131 1.39 -7.03 10.23
C SER A 131 1.05 -5.90 9.27
N GLY A 132 1.13 -6.17 7.96
CA GLY A 132 0.75 -5.19 6.94
C GLY A 132 -0.68 -4.68 7.14
N GLY A 133 -1.00 -3.55 6.50
CA GLY A 133 -2.34 -2.95 6.58
C GLY A 133 -3.44 -3.93 6.14
N ARG A 134 -4.59 -3.85 6.79
CA ARG A 134 -5.77 -4.67 6.49
C ARG A 134 -6.76 -3.85 5.67
N ASN A 135 -7.25 -4.43 4.57
CA ASN A 135 -8.30 -3.80 3.77
C ASN A 135 -9.59 -3.65 4.57
N VAL A 136 -10.39 -2.63 4.27
CA VAL A 136 -11.72 -2.46 4.82
C VAL A 136 -12.72 -3.26 3.97
N CYS A 137 -13.57 -4.05 4.62
CA CYS A 137 -14.61 -4.86 3.99
C CYS A 137 -15.93 -4.08 3.85
N LYS A 138 -16.86 -4.60 3.03
CA LYS A 138 -18.18 -4.02 2.75
C LYS A 138 -19.01 -3.81 4.02
N ASN A 139 -18.89 -4.74 4.97
CA ASN A 139 -19.50 -4.63 6.30
C ASN A 139 -18.84 -3.55 7.18
N LYS A 140 -17.76 -2.90 6.75
CA LYS A 140 -16.97 -1.90 7.49
C LYS A 140 -16.07 -2.47 8.60
N CYS A 141 -15.81 -3.78 8.58
CA CYS A 141 -14.73 -4.40 9.35
C CYS A 141 -13.39 -4.38 8.61
N LEU A 142 -12.31 -4.60 9.34
CA LEU A 142 -11.01 -4.92 8.77
C LEU A 142 -10.97 -6.38 8.31
N TYR A 143 -10.48 -6.58 7.08
CA TYR A 143 -10.31 -7.87 6.43
C TYR A 143 -9.58 -8.86 7.34
N GLY A 144 -10.17 -10.02 7.58
CA GLY A 144 -9.71 -10.99 8.54
C GLY A 144 -9.85 -12.43 8.07
N TYR A 145 -9.87 -13.35 9.04
CA TYR A 145 -9.95 -14.77 8.77
C TYR A 145 -11.36 -15.15 8.26
N GLY A 146 -11.43 -15.71 7.06
CA GLY A 146 -12.68 -16.15 6.44
C GLY A 146 -13.27 -15.18 5.42
N ASP A 147 -12.78 -13.93 5.40
CA ASP A 147 -13.15 -12.96 4.36
C ASP A 147 -12.55 -13.36 3.01
N LYS A 148 -13.25 -13.02 1.94
CA LYS A 148 -12.87 -13.27 0.56
C LYS A 148 -12.58 -11.96 -0.17
N PRO A 149 -11.83 -11.97 -1.28
CA PRO A 149 -11.54 -10.75 -2.05
C PRO A 149 -12.79 -9.94 -2.43
N GLU A 150 -13.91 -10.60 -2.72
CA GLU A 150 -15.20 -9.98 -3.01
C GLU A 150 -15.84 -9.23 -1.82
N ASP A 151 -15.39 -9.48 -0.59
CA ASP A 151 -15.87 -8.81 0.60
C ASP A 151 -15.21 -7.45 0.81
N VAL A 152 -14.10 -7.16 0.10
CA VAL A 152 -13.42 -5.86 0.16
C VAL A 152 -14.37 -4.74 -0.28
N LEU A 153 -14.39 -3.65 0.48
CA LEU A 153 -15.09 -2.43 0.12
C LEU A 153 -14.32 -1.75 -1.02
N THR A 154 -15.00 -1.53 -2.13
CA THR A 154 -14.40 -0.96 -3.34
C THR A 154 -15.12 0.29 -3.80
N PHE A 155 -14.39 1.15 -4.50
CA PHE A 155 -14.82 2.44 -5.02
C PHE A 155 -14.33 2.59 -6.46
N ASP A 156 -15.12 3.26 -7.29
CA ASP A 156 -14.77 3.50 -8.69
C ASP A 156 -13.67 4.57 -8.82
N THR A 157 -13.59 5.51 -7.87
CA THR A 157 -12.61 6.60 -7.87
C THR A 157 -11.81 6.67 -6.57
N GLU A 158 -10.57 7.17 -6.68
CA GLU A 158 -9.70 7.45 -5.53
C GLU A 158 -10.32 8.48 -4.58
N GLN A 159 -11.04 9.46 -5.14
CA GLN A 159 -11.72 10.51 -4.38
C GLN A 159 -12.87 9.96 -3.52
N ASP A 160 -13.62 8.97 -4.02
CA ASP A 160 -14.69 8.34 -3.23
C ASP A 160 -14.10 7.51 -2.08
N ALA A 161 -13.00 6.79 -2.33
CA ALA A 161 -12.28 6.06 -1.28
C ALA A 161 -11.70 7.01 -0.23
N GLN A 162 -11.13 8.14 -0.65
CA GLN A 162 -10.66 9.19 0.26
C GLN A 162 -11.82 9.80 1.08
N SER A 163 -12.96 10.08 0.43
CA SER A 163 -14.15 10.60 1.11
C SER A 163 -14.67 9.64 2.18
N PHE A 164 -14.53 8.33 1.96
CA PHE A 164 -14.84 7.33 2.99
C PHE A 164 -13.87 7.39 4.18
N ILE A 165 -12.56 7.56 3.94
CA ILE A 165 -11.57 7.75 5.01
C ILE A 165 -11.93 8.99 5.84
N ASP A 166 -12.29 10.09 5.18
CA ASP A 166 -12.66 11.34 5.84
C ASP A 166 -13.93 11.18 6.70
N ASP A 167 -14.94 10.43 6.22
CA ASP A 167 -16.13 10.08 7.01
C ASP A 167 -15.79 9.23 8.25
N VAL A 168 -14.91 8.23 8.09
CA VAL A 168 -14.44 7.40 9.22
C VAL A 168 -13.75 8.25 10.28
N ASN A 169 -12.82 9.12 9.86
CA ASN A 169 -12.10 10.01 10.77
C ASN A 169 -13.04 11.00 11.46
N LYS A 170 -13.96 11.62 10.73
CA LYS A 170 -14.95 12.54 11.30
C LYS A 170 -15.82 11.86 12.36
N LYS A 171 -16.33 10.66 12.07
CA LYS A 171 -17.10 9.88 13.04
C LYS A 171 -16.24 9.53 14.26
N ALA A 172 -15.02 9.06 14.06
CA ALA A 172 -14.08 8.79 15.16
C ALA A 172 -13.87 10.02 16.07
N GLU A 173 -13.69 11.21 15.50
CA GLU A 173 -13.57 12.46 16.26
C GLU A 173 -14.80 12.79 17.11
N GLU A 174 -16.01 12.55 16.59
CA GLU A 174 -17.26 12.74 17.34
C GLU A 174 -17.31 11.83 18.57
N TYR A 175 -16.77 10.62 18.47
CA TYR A 175 -16.74 9.66 19.58
C TYR A 175 -15.68 9.99 20.63
N VAL A 176 -14.54 10.57 20.26
CA VAL A 176 -13.53 11.03 21.24
C VAL A 176 -14.06 12.15 22.16
N LYS A 177 -15.17 12.80 21.79
CA LYS A 177 -15.82 13.82 22.64
C LYS A 177 -16.76 13.24 23.70
N LEU A 178 -17.00 11.92 23.70
CA LEU A 178 -17.85 11.28 24.69
C LEU A 178 -17.17 11.26 26.08
N PRO A 179 -17.93 11.53 27.17
CA PRO A 179 -17.38 11.54 28.52
C PRO A 179 -16.91 10.13 28.93
N LYS A 180 -15.69 10.04 29.47
CA LYS A 180 -15.14 8.80 30.05
C LYS A 180 -15.39 8.75 31.54
N THR A 181 -15.90 7.64 32.05
CA THR A 181 -15.88 7.34 33.50
C THR A 181 -14.74 6.37 33.78
N ASP A 182 -13.74 6.86 34.50
CA ASP A 182 -12.49 6.19 34.84
C ASP A 182 -11.55 5.80 33.69
N ASN A 183 -10.27 5.71 34.06
CA ASN A 183 -9.08 5.48 33.25
C ASN A 183 -9.00 4.07 32.63
N ARG A 184 -10.13 3.47 32.23
CA ARG A 184 -10.16 2.17 31.57
C ARG A 184 -10.43 2.38 30.09
N ASP A 185 -9.56 1.83 29.25
CA ASP A 185 -9.72 1.80 27.78
C ASP A 185 -11.02 1.11 27.30
N TYR A 186 -11.77 0.52 28.23
CA TYR A 186 -13.00 -0.24 28.02
C TYR A 186 -14.12 0.21 28.98
N ASP A 187 -14.48 1.50 28.95
CA ASP A 187 -15.71 1.98 29.60
C ASP A 187 -16.93 1.53 28.78
N TYR A 188 -17.49 0.38 29.18
CA TYR A 188 -18.59 -0.25 28.46
C TYR A 188 -19.83 0.65 28.38
N GLU A 189 -20.18 1.36 29.46
CA GLU A 189 -21.43 2.12 29.54
C GLU A 189 -21.35 3.49 28.86
N ASN A 190 -20.18 4.16 28.90
CA ASN A 190 -20.06 5.53 28.38
C ASN A 190 -19.31 5.64 27.06
N THR A 191 -18.52 4.63 26.67
CA THR A 191 -17.77 4.62 25.41
C THR A 191 -18.24 3.52 24.47
N TYR A 192 -18.20 2.26 24.92
CA TYR A 192 -18.51 1.11 24.06
C TYR A 192 -19.97 1.12 23.60
N LYS A 193 -20.91 1.06 24.54
CA LYS A 193 -22.35 1.00 24.25
C LYS A 193 -22.84 2.21 23.44
N PRO A 194 -22.53 3.48 23.79
CA PRO A 194 -22.95 4.62 22.98
C PRO A 194 -22.31 4.67 21.59
N PHE A 195 -21.09 4.14 21.42
CA PHE A 195 -20.45 4.01 20.11
C PHE A 195 -21.23 3.04 19.23
N PHE A 196 -21.49 1.83 19.73
CA PHE A 196 -22.17 0.78 18.98
C PHE A 196 -23.68 1.03 18.82
N ASP A 197 -24.32 1.77 19.74
CA ASP A 197 -25.74 2.17 19.62
C ASP A 197 -25.95 3.26 18.54
N LYS A 198 -24.96 4.12 18.29
CA LYS A 198 -25.03 5.19 17.27
C LYS A 198 -24.74 4.70 15.85
N ILE A 199 -24.06 3.57 15.70
CA ILE A 199 -23.88 2.93 14.40
C ILE A 199 -25.12 2.06 14.17
N GLU A 200 -26.15 2.67 13.57
CA GLU A 200 -27.47 2.06 13.35
C GLU A 200 -27.39 0.59 12.90
N GLY A 201 -28.10 -0.28 13.61
CA GLY A 201 -28.58 -1.55 13.09
C GLY A 201 -27.55 -2.68 13.04
N LYS A 202 -27.56 -3.48 14.11
CA LYS A 202 -26.93 -4.81 14.28
C LYS A 202 -25.46 -4.78 14.66
N MET A 203 -25.16 -5.60 15.66
CA MET A 203 -23.86 -5.98 16.21
C MET A 203 -22.87 -6.60 15.18
N GLU A 204 -22.86 -6.21 13.91
CA GLU A 204 -22.15 -6.99 12.88
C GLU A 204 -20.63 -6.80 12.88
N ASN A 205 -20.07 -5.80 13.58
CA ASN A 205 -18.67 -5.43 13.33
C ASN A 205 -17.69 -5.49 14.51
N GLY A 206 -18.17 -5.71 15.75
CA GLY A 206 -17.33 -5.95 16.93
C GLY A 206 -16.10 -5.03 17.06
N MET A 207 -15.01 -5.55 17.62
CA MET A 207 -13.73 -4.82 17.76
C MET A 207 -12.98 -4.61 16.43
N ASP A 208 -13.39 -5.25 15.34
CA ASP A 208 -12.72 -5.13 14.04
C ASP A 208 -13.36 -4.07 13.11
N SER A 209 -14.39 -3.37 13.58
CA SER A 209 -14.93 -2.18 12.92
C SER A 209 -13.83 -1.13 12.65
N VAL A 210 -13.74 -0.64 11.41
CA VAL A 210 -12.79 0.42 11.03
C VAL A 210 -13.02 1.70 11.86
N TYR A 211 -14.28 2.02 12.17
CA TYR A 211 -14.64 3.17 12.99
C TYR A 211 -14.12 3.01 14.42
N TRP A 212 -14.21 1.80 15.00
CA TRP A 212 -13.72 1.52 16.35
C TRP A 212 -12.19 1.64 16.39
N ARG A 213 -11.51 1.08 15.38
CA ARG A 213 -10.05 1.13 15.28
C ARG A 213 -9.52 2.55 15.08
N ALA A 214 -10.18 3.35 14.24
CA ALA A 214 -9.85 4.77 14.06
C ALA A 214 -10.08 5.57 15.36
N PHE A 215 -11.20 5.33 16.05
CA PHE A 215 -11.48 5.93 17.36
C PHE A 215 -10.39 5.58 18.39
N SER A 216 -10.09 4.30 18.58
CA SER A 216 -9.06 3.86 19.55
C SER A 216 -7.69 4.42 19.23
N GLY A 217 -7.31 4.43 17.94
CA GLY A 217 -6.07 5.05 17.48
C GLY A 217 -6.03 6.52 17.84
N MET A 218 -7.01 7.30 17.37
CA MET A 218 -7.07 8.76 17.58
C MET A 218 -7.14 9.15 19.06
N ASP A 219 -7.84 8.38 19.89
CA ASP A 219 -7.88 8.62 21.33
C ASP A 219 -6.49 8.47 21.96
N HIS A 220 -5.74 7.43 21.58
CA HIS A 220 -4.37 7.25 22.04
C HIS A 220 -3.44 8.35 21.49
N GLU A 221 -3.60 8.78 20.23
CA GLU A 221 -2.84 9.91 19.67
C GLU A 221 -3.04 11.20 20.48
N LYS A 222 -4.25 11.47 20.98
CA LYS A 222 -4.50 12.64 21.84
C LYS A 222 -3.86 12.54 23.21
N GLN A 223 -3.71 11.32 23.74
CA GLN A 223 -3.08 11.09 25.05
C GLN A 223 -1.55 11.17 24.96
N THR A 224 -0.95 10.67 23.88
CA THR A 224 0.50 10.54 23.74
C THR A 224 1.14 11.63 22.88
N GLY A 225 0.36 12.28 22.02
CA GLY A 225 0.85 13.20 20.98
C GLY A 225 1.57 12.50 19.82
N GLN A 226 1.55 11.16 19.76
CA GLN A 226 2.18 10.36 18.71
C GLN A 226 1.14 9.84 17.74
N LYS A 227 1.48 9.72 16.46
CA LYS A 227 0.60 9.12 15.45
C LYS A 227 0.57 7.60 15.64
N GLU A 228 -0.61 7.01 15.67
CA GLU A 228 -0.85 5.60 16.01
C GLU A 228 -1.36 4.78 14.85
N TYR A 229 -2.08 5.39 13.92
CA TYR A 229 -2.65 4.69 12.79
C TYR A 229 -2.55 5.50 11.50
N LYS A 230 -2.71 4.78 10.38
CA LYS A 230 -2.98 5.38 9.08
C LYS A 230 -4.11 4.62 8.40
N MET A 231 -4.93 5.37 7.69
CA MET A 231 -5.73 4.82 6.59
C MET A 231 -5.17 5.37 5.29
N GLU A 232 -5.12 4.53 4.27
CA GLU A 232 -4.63 4.90 2.95
C GLU A 232 -5.51 4.31 1.86
N VAL A 233 -5.68 5.09 0.79
CA VAL A 233 -6.33 4.57 -0.42
C VAL A 233 -5.37 3.62 -1.11
N VAL A 234 -5.86 2.43 -1.42
CA VAL A 234 -5.13 1.39 -2.15
C VAL A 234 -5.85 1.05 -3.44
N GLN A 235 -5.17 0.40 -4.37
CA GLN A 235 -5.75 -0.12 -5.60
C GLN A 235 -6.01 -1.62 -5.44
N VAL A 236 -7.17 -2.06 -5.89
CA VAL A 236 -7.59 -3.47 -5.80
C VAL A 236 -7.87 -4.02 -7.19
N VAL A 237 -7.59 -5.31 -7.38
CA VAL A 237 -7.94 -6.04 -8.59
C VAL A 237 -9.33 -6.62 -8.41
N LEU A 238 -10.24 -6.32 -9.34
CA LEU A 238 -11.57 -6.92 -9.38
C LEU A 238 -11.46 -8.27 -10.10
N LEU A 239 -11.79 -9.35 -9.38
CA LEU A 239 -11.83 -10.72 -9.88
C LEU A 239 -13.19 -11.05 -10.50
#